data_AF-A0A564YEU1-F1
#
_entry.id   AF-A0A564YEU1-F1
#
_cell.length_a   1.000
_cell.length_b   1.000
_cell.length_c   1.000
_cell.angle_alpha   90.00
_cell.angle_beta   90.00
_cell.angle_gamma   90.00
#
_symmetry.space_group_name_H-M   'P 1'
#
loop_
_entity.id
_entity.type
_entity.pdbx_description
1 polymer ?
#
loop_
_entity_poly.entity_id
_entity_poly.type
_entity_poly.pdbx_seq_one_letter_code
_entity_poly.pdbx_strand_id
1 'polypeptide(L)'
;MSRPKRKPSKPLSAFHKMESEMEITEPLNEIEPHTKALKSVEDVDASKVGCTDSIFSYDFASLAQTMAHSAEEFVRQVWLRGWGLVQFTQLPQWMKDNDFIKGGHRPALNSYWGCAKSIFRIHTETGNIWTHLLGCILFIAIWTFFFAYTPESIQWQDKLVFSAFFIGAVVCLGFSCIFHTLSCHSPKVSRFANKLDYTGIAVLTIGSFVPYLYYTFYCDFAAMVGYLSLICVLGVVTICVSMLDAFSTPRFRPVRAGSFIGLGLSGVIPATHYSVVVGWKSAVYDGSLGWLIIMAVLYISGALLYALRIPERCLSGYCDIWFQSHQIFHVFVVAAALVHYYGVSMISDFRLSRGDCKPALPLNFTDVAFNT
;
A
#
# COMPACT_ATOMS: atom_id res chain seq x y z
N MET A 1 60.34 8.08 37.01
CA MET A 1 59.47 7.09 37.68
C MET A 1 58.65 6.36 36.60
N SER A 2 59.18 5.30 35.99
CA SER A 2 59.09 3.88 36.40
C SER A 2 57.69 3.26 36.20
N ARG A 3 57.56 2.51 35.09
CA ARG A 3 56.55 1.49 34.80
C ARG A 3 56.42 0.46 35.95
N PRO A 4 55.37 -0.39 35.87
CA PRO A 4 55.60 -1.82 35.92
C PRO A 4 55.23 -2.52 34.60
N LYS A 5 56.11 -3.45 34.22
CA LYS A 5 55.99 -4.44 33.13
C LYS A 5 55.59 -5.80 33.72
N ARG A 6 55.11 -6.67 32.83
CA ARG A 6 55.17 -8.17 32.76
C ARG A 6 53.80 -8.84 32.96
N LYS A 7 53.41 -9.88 32.21
CA LYS A 7 54.03 -10.66 31.11
C LYS A 7 52.92 -11.46 30.37
N PRO A 8 53.21 -12.05 29.19
CA PRO A 8 52.24 -12.68 28.29
C PRO A 8 52.16 -14.21 28.47
N SER A 9 51.04 -14.82 28.06
CA SER A 9 50.92 -16.28 27.87
C SER A 9 50.64 -16.61 26.40
N LYS A 10 51.46 -17.52 25.87
CA LYS A 10 51.49 -18.07 24.51
C LYS A 10 50.53 -19.29 24.36
N PRO A 11 50.33 -19.81 23.13
CA PRO A 11 49.14 -20.58 22.73
C PRO A 11 49.30 -22.10 22.93
N LEU A 12 48.17 -22.82 23.01
CA LEU A 12 48.12 -24.28 22.85
C LEU A 12 47.49 -24.63 21.51
N SER A 13 48.33 -25.13 20.61
CA SER A 13 47.97 -26.08 19.56
C SER A 13 47.99 -27.49 20.16
N ALA A 14 46.93 -28.28 20.03
CA ALA A 14 47.02 -29.74 19.98
C ALA A 14 45.72 -30.37 19.46
N PHE A 15 45.90 -31.36 18.57
CA PHE A 15 44.95 -32.35 18.03
C PHE A 15 43.95 -31.83 16.98
N HIS A 16 44.01 -32.12 15.67
CA HIS A 16 44.72 -33.14 14.89
C HIS A 16 44.64 -34.55 15.48
N LYS A 17 43.41 -35.08 15.62
CA LYS A 17 43.10 -36.51 15.58
C LYS A 17 41.58 -36.73 15.48
N MET A 18 41.06 -36.84 14.26
CA MET A 18 39.93 -37.72 13.88
C MET A 18 39.74 -37.65 12.36
N GLU A 19 40.83 -37.92 11.64
CA GLU A 19 40.78 -38.62 10.36
C GLU A 19 41.11 -40.07 10.66
N SER A 20 40.08 -40.90 10.81
CA SER A 20 40.12 -42.35 10.58
C SER A 20 38.75 -42.93 10.94
N GLU A 21 38.21 -43.75 10.04
CA GLU A 21 37.09 -44.67 10.23
C GLU A 21 35.68 -44.10 9.99
N MET A 22 35.23 -44.14 8.74
CA MET A 22 34.20 -45.12 8.34
C MET A 22 34.14 -45.19 6.81
N GLU A 23 34.94 -46.09 6.26
CA GLU A 23 34.84 -46.57 4.88
C GLU A 23 33.85 -47.74 4.89
N ILE A 24 32.71 -47.60 4.21
CA ILE A 24 31.93 -48.74 3.70
C ILE A 24 31.62 -48.48 2.24
N THR A 25 32.13 -49.40 1.44
CA THR A 25 32.16 -49.55 -0.01
C THR A 25 30.83 -50.03 -0.60
N GLU A 26 30.42 -49.35 -1.70
CA GLU A 26 29.74 -49.83 -2.93
C GLU A 26 28.35 -50.54 -2.91
N PRO A 27 27.61 -50.64 -4.06
CA PRO A 27 27.90 -50.12 -5.42
C PRO A 27 26.76 -49.34 -6.12
N LEU A 28 27.13 -48.74 -7.25
CA LEU A 28 26.26 -48.36 -8.38
C LEU A 28 25.42 -49.57 -8.84
N ASN A 29 24.10 -49.39 -8.97
CA ASN A 29 23.27 -50.33 -9.71
C ASN A 29 22.52 -49.65 -10.85
N GLU A 30 22.58 -50.35 -11.97
CA GLU A 30 22.14 -50.01 -13.30
C GLU A 30 20.64 -49.76 -13.42
N ILE A 31 20.32 -48.93 -14.39
CA ILE A 31 18.99 -48.68 -14.92
C ILE A 31 18.65 -49.87 -15.84
N GLU A 32 17.59 -50.63 -15.51
CA GLU A 32 16.89 -51.48 -16.48
C GLU A 32 15.36 -51.46 -16.29
N PRO A 33 14.58 -51.67 -17.38
CA PRO A 33 13.20 -51.24 -17.49
C PRO A 33 12.20 -52.31 -17.02
N HIS A 34 11.32 -51.97 -16.08
CA HIS A 34 10.21 -52.84 -15.71
C HIS A 34 9.07 -52.79 -16.73
N THR A 35 9.17 -53.67 -17.72
CA THR A 35 8.01 -54.18 -18.45
C THR A 35 7.40 -55.30 -17.62
N LYS A 36 6.18 -55.14 -17.09
CA LYS A 36 5.42 -56.27 -16.53
C LYS A 36 3.94 -56.22 -16.91
N ALA A 37 3.66 -57.06 -17.90
CA ALA A 37 2.46 -57.77 -18.29
C ALA A 37 1.14 -57.56 -17.50
N LEU A 38 0.08 -57.37 -18.29
CA LEU A 38 -1.33 -57.52 -17.99
C LEU A 38 -1.67 -58.72 -17.08
N LYS A 39 -2.60 -58.49 -16.15
CA LYS A 39 -3.64 -59.47 -15.77
C LYS A 39 -5.02 -58.80 -15.75
N SER A 40 -5.89 -59.34 -16.59
CA SER A 40 -7.37 -59.33 -16.59
C SER A 40 -7.96 -59.79 -15.25
N VAL A 41 -9.19 -59.51 -14.81
CA VAL A 41 -10.40 -58.79 -15.27
C VAL A 41 -11.28 -58.75 -14.01
N GLU A 42 -12.03 -57.68 -13.75
CA GLU A 42 -13.39 -57.79 -13.18
C GLU A 42 -14.18 -56.49 -13.37
N ASP A 43 -15.43 -56.69 -13.78
CA ASP A 43 -16.36 -55.73 -14.36
C ASP A 43 -16.89 -54.67 -13.39
N VAL A 44 -16.89 -53.39 -13.79
CA VAL A 44 -17.93 -52.43 -13.40
C VAL A 44 -18.27 -51.50 -14.59
N ASP A 45 -19.42 -51.78 -15.18
CA ASP A 45 -20.38 -50.91 -15.88
C ASP A 45 -19.87 -49.78 -16.79
N ALA A 46 -19.96 -50.05 -18.10
CA ALA A 46 -19.71 -49.11 -19.17
C ALA A 46 -20.87 -48.12 -19.35
N SER A 47 -20.85 -47.02 -18.60
CA SER A 47 -21.59 -45.80 -18.95
C SER A 47 -20.64 -44.75 -19.52
N LYS A 48 -20.64 -44.67 -20.87
CA LYS A 48 -20.10 -43.60 -21.75
C LYS A 48 -19.28 -42.49 -21.08
N VAL A 49 -18.00 -42.75 -20.82
CA VAL A 49 -16.98 -41.70 -20.80
C VAL A 49 -16.23 -41.81 -22.13
N GLY A 50 -16.36 -40.81 -22.99
CA GLY A 50 -15.74 -40.81 -24.30
C GLY A 50 -14.22 -40.89 -24.16
N CYS A 51 -13.59 -41.78 -24.92
CA CYS A 51 -12.13 -41.94 -24.96
C CYS A 51 -11.40 -40.61 -25.24
N THR A 52 -12.10 -39.67 -25.91
CA THR A 52 -11.66 -38.29 -26.14
C THR A 52 -11.52 -37.48 -24.85
N ASP A 53 -12.42 -37.63 -23.88
CA ASP A 53 -12.39 -36.84 -22.63
C ASP A 53 -11.31 -37.33 -21.67
N SER A 54 -11.06 -38.64 -21.63
CA SER A 54 -9.94 -39.21 -20.86
C SER A 54 -8.59 -38.81 -21.43
N ILE A 55 -8.44 -38.81 -22.76
CA ILE A 55 -7.19 -38.37 -23.42
C ILE A 55 -6.98 -36.87 -23.21
N PHE A 56 -8.02 -36.04 -23.35
CA PHE A 56 -7.91 -34.60 -23.15
C PHE A 56 -7.58 -34.25 -21.69
N SER A 57 -8.16 -34.97 -20.72
CA SER A 57 -7.86 -34.75 -19.29
C SER A 57 -6.44 -35.18 -18.91
N TYR A 58 -5.93 -36.29 -19.48
CA TYR A 58 -4.58 -36.78 -19.24
C TYR A 58 -3.54 -35.87 -19.90
N ASP A 59 -3.80 -35.44 -21.14
CA ASP A 59 -2.98 -34.49 -21.88
C ASP A 59 -2.96 -33.12 -21.17
N PHE A 60 -4.11 -32.61 -20.74
CA PHE A 60 -4.20 -31.36 -19.97
C PHE A 60 -3.51 -31.45 -18.60
N ALA A 61 -3.67 -32.55 -17.87
CA ALA A 61 -3.00 -32.75 -16.59
C ALA A 61 -1.47 -32.82 -16.78
N SER A 62 -1.01 -33.52 -17.80
CA SER A 62 0.41 -33.60 -18.16
C SER A 62 0.98 -32.27 -18.61
N LEU A 63 0.20 -31.49 -19.37
CA LEU A 63 0.55 -30.13 -19.81
C LEU A 63 0.62 -29.20 -18.61
N ALA A 64 -0.36 -29.25 -17.71
CA ALA A 64 -0.39 -28.47 -16.48
C ALA A 64 0.80 -28.80 -15.56
N GLN A 65 1.16 -30.09 -15.42
CA GLN A 65 2.35 -30.51 -14.69
C GLN A 65 3.65 -30.05 -15.35
N THR A 66 3.75 -30.14 -16.67
CA THR A 66 4.93 -29.68 -17.42
C THR A 66 5.09 -28.16 -17.32
N MET A 67 3.98 -27.43 -17.37
CA MET A 67 3.95 -25.98 -17.14
C MET A 67 4.31 -25.62 -15.70
N ALA A 68 3.79 -26.36 -14.71
CA ALA A 68 4.13 -26.15 -13.30
C ALA A 68 5.62 -26.40 -13.04
N HIS A 69 6.18 -27.50 -13.56
CA HIS A 69 7.59 -27.82 -13.45
C HIS A 69 8.48 -26.80 -14.20
N SER A 70 8.05 -26.34 -15.38
CA SER A 70 8.76 -25.28 -16.12
C SER A 70 8.72 -23.94 -15.40
N ALA A 71 7.59 -23.60 -14.75
CA ALA A 71 7.47 -22.43 -13.91
C ALA A 71 8.37 -22.54 -12.66
N GLU A 72 8.41 -23.71 -12.03
CA GLU A 72 9.29 -24.00 -10.89
C GLU A 72 10.77 -23.85 -11.27
N GLU A 73 11.19 -24.44 -12.39
CA GLU A 73 12.57 -24.33 -12.87
C GLU A 73 12.92 -22.90 -13.28
N PHE A 74 12.00 -22.17 -13.92
CA PHE A 74 12.18 -20.75 -14.20
C PHE A 74 12.37 -19.92 -12.92
N VAL A 75 11.52 -20.16 -11.90
CA VAL A 75 11.64 -19.51 -10.58
C VAL A 75 12.98 -19.84 -9.93
N ARG A 76 13.42 -21.10 -9.99
CA ARG A 76 14.69 -21.56 -9.43
C ARG A 76 15.90 -20.96 -10.15
N GLN A 77 15.87 -20.86 -11.48
CA GLN A 77 16.93 -20.22 -12.28
C GLN A 77 17.01 -18.71 -12.03
N VAL A 78 15.86 -18.02 -11.90
CA VAL A 78 15.80 -16.61 -11.50
C VAL A 78 16.34 -16.41 -10.07
N TRP A 79 16.10 -17.37 -9.17
CA TRP A 79 16.60 -17.36 -7.80
C TRP A 79 18.13 -17.55 -7.74
N LEU A 80 18.67 -18.51 -8.50
CA LEU A 80 20.10 -18.87 -8.50
C LEU A 80 21.00 -17.89 -9.26
N ARG A 81 20.49 -17.21 -10.31
CA ARG A 81 21.20 -16.10 -10.98
C ARG A 81 20.96 -14.73 -10.33
N GLY A 82 20.19 -14.70 -9.24
CA GLY A 82 19.78 -13.48 -8.56
C GLY A 82 20.77 -12.99 -7.50
N TRP A 83 20.47 -11.81 -6.96
CA TRP A 83 21.11 -11.27 -5.76
C TRP A 83 20.57 -11.97 -4.50
N GLY A 84 21.42 -12.16 -3.49
CA GLY A 84 21.03 -12.69 -2.17
C GLY A 84 20.39 -11.62 -1.28
N LEU A 85 19.46 -12.03 -0.41
CA LEU A 85 18.94 -11.15 0.65
C LEU A 85 20.04 -10.87 1.67
N VAL A 86 20.04 -9.67 2.25
CA VAL A 86 21.07 -9.21 3.19
C VAL A 86 20.48 -8.89 4.56
N GLN A 87 21.35 -8.92 5.58
CA GLN A 87 21.02 -8.48 6.94
C GLN A 87 21.04 -6.95 7.04
N PHE A 88 20.29 -6.38 7.97
CA PHE A 88 20.20 -4.93 8.21
C PHE A 88 21.58 -4.28 8.43
N THR A 89 22.50 -4.99 9.09
CA THR A 89 23.86 -4.50 9.35
C THR A 89 24.65 -4.27 8.05
N GLN A 90 24.38 -5.06 7.01
CA GLN A 90 25.07 -5.05 5.72
C GLN A 90 24.51 -4.00 4.75
N LEU A 91 23.35 -3.39 5.06
CA LEU A 91 22.76 -2.36 4.22
C LEU A 91 23.65 -1.10 4.16
N PRO A 92 23.65 -0.38 3.03
CA PRO A 92 24.21 0.96 3.00
C PRO A 92 23.36 1.93 3.83
N GLN A 93 23.98 2.98 4.39
CA GLN A 93 23.33 3.86 5.37
C GLN A 93 22.00 4.48 4.92
N TRP A 94 21.86 4.78 3.63
CA TRP A 94 20.67 5.39 3.05
C TRP A 94 19.47 4.43 2.96
N MET A 95 19.68 3.11 3.10
CA MET A 95 18.62 2.09 3.15
C MET A 95 18.25 1.67 4.58
N LYS A 96 19.01 2.10 5.60
CA LYS A 96 18.79 1.74 7.01
C LYS A 96 17.66 2.57 7.63
N ASP A 97 16.41 2.24 7.33
CA ASP A 97 15.24 2.98 7.85
C ASP A 97 14.72 2.45 9.20
N ASN A 98 14.61 1.12 9.35
CA ASN A 98 14.03 0.47 10.51
C ASN A 98 14.93 -0.69 10.99
N ASP A 99 15.60 -0.46 12.12
CA ASP A 99 16.54 -1.38 12.76
C ASP A 99 15.88 -2.56 13.48
N PHE A 100 14.55 -2.56 13.64
CA PHE A 100 13.80 -3.69 14.15
C PHE A 100 13.63 -4.83 13.14
N ILE A 101 13.76 -4.53 11.85
CA ILE A 101 13.70 -5.48 10.74
C ILE A 101 15.12 -6.01 10.49
N LYS A 102 15.40 -7.27 10.85
CA LYS A 102 16.77 -7.79 10.96
C LYS A 102 17.31 -8.35 9.65
N GLY A 103 16.53 -9.14 8.94
CA GLY A 103 16.92 -9.82 7.70
C GLY A 103 15.94 -9.61 6.54
N GLY A 104 16.21 -10.28 5.43
CA GLY A 104 15.32 -10.29 4.27
C GLY A 104 15.39 -9.05 3.37
N HIS A 105 16.40 -8.20 3.55
CA HIS A 105 16.52 -6.95 2.80
C HIS A 105 17.11 -7.16 1.42
N ARG A 106 16.75 -6.28 0.49
CA ARG A 106 17.39 -6.22 -0.83
C ARG A 106 18.74 -5.49 -0.72
N PRO A 107 19.81 -5.96 -1.39
CA PRO A 107 21.03 -5.18 -1.53
C PRO A 107 20.80 -4.02 -2.53
N ALA A 108 21.76 -3.11 -2.62
CA ALA A 108 21.72 -2.04 -3.62
C ALA A 108 21.88 -2.63 -5.04
N LEU A 109 20.82 -2.59 -5.84
CA LEU A 109 20.77 -3.27 -7.14
C LEU A 109 21.33 -2.41 -8.29
N ASN A 110 21.29 -1.08 -8.17
CA ASN A 110 21.73 -0.13 -9.21
C ASN A 110 21.18 -0.43 -10.62
N SER A 111 20.01 -1.07 -10.71
CA SER A 111 19.38 -1.49 -11.95
C SER A 111 17.86 -1.38 -11.83
N TYR A 112 17.23 -0.55 -12.66
CA TYR A 112 15.77 -0.40 -12.70
C TYR A 112 15.09 -1.75 -12.99
N TRP A 113 15.63 -2.52 -13.94
CA TRP A 113 15.11 -3.84 -14.27
C TRP A 113 15.28 -4.84 -13.13
N GLY A 114 16.41 -4.78 -12.42
CA GLY A 114 16.62 -5.57 -11.20
C GLY A 114 15.61 -5.25 -10.10
N CYS A 115 15.28 -3.96 -9.93
CA CYS A 115 14.26 -3.49 -8.99
C CYS A 115 12.85 -3.94 -9.42
N ALA A 116 12.48 -3.80 -10.70
CA ALA A 116 11.18 -4.22 -11.22
C ALA A 116 10.98 -5.75 -11.08
N LYS A 117 11.99 -6.56 -11.40
CA LYS A 117 11.95 -8.02 -11.20
C LYS A 117 11.79 -8.41 -9.73
N SER A 118 12.24 -7.57 -8.80
CA SER A 118 12.12 -7.87 -7.37
C SER A 118 10.67 -7.89 -6.87
N ILE A 119 9.73 -7.27 -7.59
CA ILE A 119 8.28 -7.33 -7.27
C ILE A 119 7.79 -8.78 -7.11
N PHE A 120 8.37 -9.70 -7.89
CA PHE A 120 8.04 -11.13 -7.88
C PHE A 120 8.96 -11.97 -6.99
N ARG A 121 9.74 -11.34 -6.09
CA ARG A 121 10.55 -12.01 -5.07
C ARG A 121 10.06 -11.65 -3.66
N ILE A 122 10.35 -12.53 -2.71
CA ILE A 122 10.04 -12.31 -1.29
C ILE A 122 11.21 -11.59 -0.62
N HIS A 123 10.93 -10.42 -0.05
CA HIS A 123 11.85 -9.58 0.69
C HIS A 123 11.05 -8.60 1.58
N THR A 124 11.74 -7.80 2.39
CA THR A 124 11.12 -6.86 3.34
C THR A 124 10.11 -5.89 2.72
N GLU A 125 10.32 -5.49 1.46
CA GLU A 125 9.44 -4.57 0.73
C GLU A 125 8.27 -5.24 -0.03
N THR A 126 8.16 -6.58 -0.02
CA THR A 126 7.15 -7.29 -0.84
C THR A 126 5.73 -6.86 -0.49
N GLY A 127 5.37 -6.86 0.80
CA GLY A 127 4.03 -6.42 1.23
C GLY A 127 3.77 -4.94 0.95
N ASN A 128 4.78 -4.07 1.10
CA ASN A 128 4.64 -2.63 0.85
C ASN A 128 4.34 -2.35 -0.63
N ILE A 129 5.00 -3.07 -1.55
CA ILE A 129 4.75 -2.98 -2.99
C ILE A 129 3.35 -3.51 -3.31
N TRP A 130 3.03 -4.74 -2.93
CA TRP A 130 1.80 -5.42 -3.37
C TRP A 130 0.52 -4.79 -2.81
N THR A 131 0.53 -4.31 -1.57
CA THR A 131 -0.63 -3.63 -0.96
C THR A 131 -1.05 -2.40 -1.76
N HIS A 132 -0.11 -1.53 -2.11
CA HIS A 132 -0.40 -0.32 -2.89
C HIS A 132 -0.50 -0.57 -4.39
N LEU A 133 0.18 -1.57 -4.95
CA LEU A 133 -0.03 -1.99 -6.35
C LEU A 133 -1.46 -2.47 -6.57
N LEU A 134 -1.94 -3.40 -5.74
CA LEU A 134 -3.31 -3.91 -5.80
C LEU A 134 -4.33 -2.81 -5.49
N GLY A 135 -4.05 -1.96 -4.50
CA GLY A 135 -4.87 -0.79 -4.21
C GLY A 135 -4.98 0.16 -5.42
N CYS A 136 -3.87 0.43 -6.11
CA CYS A 136 -3.86 1.29 -7.29
C CYS A 136 -4.72 0.70 -8.42
N ILE A 137 -4.56 -0.60 -8.72
CA ILE A 137 -5.38 -1.31 -9.70
C ILE A 137 -6.86 -1.28 -9.30
N LEU A 138 -7.16 -1.49 -8.03
CA LEU A 138 -8.53 -1.42 -7.49
C LEU A 138 -9.16 -0.05 -7.73
N PHE A 139 -8.47 1.05 -7.38
CA PHE A 139 -9.00 2.40 -7.60
C PHE A 139 -9.14 2.77 -9.07
N ILE A 140 -8.24 2.29 -9.96
CA ILE A 140 -8.42 2.42 -11.41
C ILE A 140 -9.70 1.68 -11.85
N ALA A 141 -9.90 0.44 -11.40
CA ALA A 141 -11.07 -0.36 -11.75
C ALA A 141 -12.37 0.29 -11.24
N ILE A 142 -12.41 0.76 -9.99
CA ILE A 142 -13.56 1.49 -9.43
C ILE A 142 -13.81 2.77 -10.24
N TRP A 143 -12.77 3.53 -10.58
CA TRP A 143 -12.91 4.76 -11.37
C TRP A 143 -13.46 4.48 -12.77
N THR A 144 -12.95 3.47 -13.47
CA THR A 144 -13.47 3.03 -14.77
C THR A 144 -14.92 2.58 -14.67
N PHE A 145 -15.26 1.79 -13.64
CA PHE A 145 -16.64 1.34 -13.42
C PHE A 145 -17.57 2.52 -13.14
N PHE A 146 -17.15 3.47 -12.30
CA PHE A 146 -17.88 4.71 -12.04
C PHE A 146 -18.15 5.50 -13.33
N PHE A 147 -17.19 5.60 -14.25
CA PHE A 147 -17.45 6.29 -15.52
C PHE A 147 -18.39 5.52 -16.45
N ALA A 148 -18.31 4.19 -16.46
CA ALA A 148 -19.04 3.34 -17.38
C ALA A 148 -20.50 3.07 -16.97
N TYR A 149 -20.79 2.98 -15.67
CA TYR A 149 -22.07 2.44 -15.16
C TYR A 149 -22.83 3.39 -14.21
N THR A 150 -22.34 4.61 -14.02
CA THR A 150 -23.06 5.57 -13.15
C THR A 150 -24.36 6.07 -13.81
N PRO A 151 -25.46 6.20 -13.06
CA PRO A 151 -26.75 6.66 -13.58
C PRO A 151 -26.68 8.02 -14.29
N GLU A 152 -27.59 8.25 -15.24
CA GLU A 152 -27.69 9.53 -15.99
C GLU A 152 -27.95 10.74 -15.09
N SER A 153 -28.42 10.54 -13.86
CA SER A 153 -28.60 11.62 -12.88
C SER A 153 -27.29 12.29 -12.46
N ILE A 154 -26.16 11.60 -12.57
CA ILE A 154 -24.83 12.13 -12.23
C ILE A 154 -24.28 12.90 -13.43
N GLN A 155 -24.20 14.22 -13.29
CA GLN A 155 -23.77 15.11 -14.36
C GLN A 155 -22.25 15.04 -14.56
N TRP A 156 -21.76 15.61 -15.67
CA TRP A 156 -20.32 15.59 -15.95
C TRP A 156 -19.49 16.34 -14.88
N GLN A 157 -20.08 17.37 -14.25
CA GLN A 157 -19.45 18.11 -13.15
C GLN A 157 -19.20 17.21 -11.94
N ASP A 158 -20.21 16.42 -11.54
CA ASP A 158 -20.09 15.45 -10.45
C ASP A 158 -18.98 14.43 -10.78
N LYS A 159 -18.92 13.96 -12.03
CA LYS A 159 -17.85 13.06 -12.49
C LYS A 159 -16.46 13.67 -12.37
N LEU A 160 -16.30 14.96 -12.69
CA LEU A 160 -15.03 15.67 -12.50
C LEU A 160 -14.66 15.81 -11.03
N VAL A 161 -15.64 16.12 -10.19
CA VAL A 161 -15.48 16.26 -8.74
C VAL A 161 -15.02 14.94 -8.11
N PHE A 162 -15.65 13.81 -8.46
CA PHE A 162 -15.18 12.47 -8.07
C PHE A 162 -13.80 12.13 -8.64
N SER A 163 -13.50 12.56 -9.88
CA SER A 163 -12.22 12.29 -10.52
C SER A 163 -11.04 12.90 -9.77
N ALA A 164 -11.22 14.03 -9.08
CA ALA A 164 -10.18 14.61 -8.23
C ALA A 164 -9.72 13.63 -7.13
N PHE A 165 -10.66 12.93 -6.49
CA PHE A 165 -10.34 11.89 -5.52
C PHE A 165 -9.67 10.67 -6.16
N PHE A 166 -10.22 10.16 -7.28
CA PHE A 166 -9.64 9.00 -7.96
C PHE A 166 -8.22 9.25 -8.47
N ILE A 167 -7.97 10.40 -9.09
CA ILE A 167 -6.62 10.81 -9.50
C ILE A 167 -5.71 10.87 -8.27
N GLY A 168 -6.16 11.45 -7.17
CA GLY A 168 -5.39 11.50 -5.93
C GLY A 168 -5.04 10.11 -5.39
N ALA A 169 -6.00 9.19 -5.35
CA ALA A 169 -5.79 7.82 -4.90
C ALA A 169 -4.81 7.06 -5.80
N VAL A 170 -5.00 7.11 -7.12
CA VAL A 170 -4.14 6.42 -8.09
C VAL A 170 -2.72 6.98 -8.05
N VAL A 171 -2.55 8.31 -7.99
CA VAL A 171 -1.24 8.96 -7.88
C VAL A 171 -0.55 8.57 -6.58
N CYS A 172 -1.26 8.62 -5.44
CA CYS A 172 -0.69 8.27 -4.14
C CYS A 172 -0.22 6.81 -4.10
N LEU A 173 -1.09 5.87 -4.44
CA LEU A 173 -0.80 4.44 -4.38
C LEU A 173 0.26 4.05 -5.43
N GLY A 174 0.19 4.64 -6.62
CA GLY A 174 1.17 4.45 -7.68
C GLY A 174 2.57 4.96 -7.31
N PHE A 175 2.68 6.18 -6.79
CA PHE A 175 3.96 6.73 -6.34
C PHE A 175 4.55 5.94 -5.17
N SER A 176 3.72 5.49 -4.24
CA SER A 176 4.16 4.63 -3.16
C SER A 176 4.68 3.27 -3.66
N CYS A 177 3.96 2.62 -4.57
CA CYS A 177 4.41 1.38 -5.22
C CYS A 177 5.75 1.59 -5.97
N ILE A 178 5.91 2.70 -6.69
CA ILE A 178 7.15 3.06 -7.39
C ILE A 178 8.29 3.24 -6.40
N PHE A 179 8.07 3.97 -5.31
CA PHE A 179 9.07 4.17 -4.27
C PHE A 179 9.54 2.85 -3.69
N HIS A 180 8.62 2.02 -3.20
CA HIS A 180 8.97 0.74 -2.60
C HIS A 180 9.60 -0.22 -3.60
N THR A 181 9.26 -0.12 -4.89
CA THR A 181 9.95 -0.89 -5.93
C THR A 181 11.39 -0.41 -6.11
N LEU A 182 11.62 0.91 -6.19
CA LEU A 182 12.90 1.53 -6.52
C LEU A 182 13.78 1.86 -5.28
N SER A 183 13.31 1.57 -4.07
CA SER A 183 13.99 1.94 -2.82
C SER A 183 15.36 1.29 -2.66
N CYS A 184 15.67 0.21 -3.40
CA CYS A 184 16.97 -0.45 -3.42
C CYS A 184 17.85 -0.09 -4.63
N HIS A 185 17.46 0.88 -5.47
CA HIS A 185 18.21 1.19 -6.69
C HIS A 185 19.55 1.88 -6.39
N SER A 186 19.51 3.16 -6.05
CA SER A 186 20.67 3.98 -5.72
C SER A 186 20.22 5.15 -4.83
N PRO A 187 21.12 5.83 -4.10
CA PRO A 187 20.73 6.89 -3.17
C PRO A 187 19.95 8.03 -3.84
N LYS A 188 20.28 8.39 -5.09
CA LYS A 188 19.60 9.46 -5.83
C LYS A 188 18.18 9.04 -6.22
N VAL A 189 18.02 7.84 -6.76
CA VAL A 189 16.72 7.31 -7.22
C VAL A 189 15.79 7.09 -6.05
N SER A 190 16.28 6.48 -4.97
CA SER A 190 15.47 6.24 -3.76
C SER A 190 15.00 7.54 -3.12
N ARG A 191 15.87 8.57 -2.99
CA ARG A 191 15.45 9.89 -2.50
C ARG A 191 14.41 10.56 -3.39
N PHE A 192 14.58 10.48 -4.71
CA PHE A 192 13.60 11.06 -5.64
C PHE A 192 12.25 10.34 -5.56
N ALA A 193 12.23 9.01 -5.57
CA ALA A 193 11.00 8.25 -5.47
C ALA A 193 10.31 8.43 -4.10
N ASN A 194 11.08 8.57 -3.01
CA ASN A 194 10.54 8.87 -1.68
C ASN A 194 9.84 10.24 -1.64
N LYS A 195 10.39 11.24 -2.35
CA LYS A 195 9.72 12.54 -2.52
C LYS A 195 8.39 12.39 -3.25
N LEU A 196 8.34 11.60 -4.32
CA LEU A 196 7.09 11.33 -5.03
C LEU A 196 6.05 10.65 -4.13
N ASP A 197 6.45 9.68 -3.30
CA ASP A 197 5.56 9.02 -2.33
C ASP A 197 4.92 10.04 -1.37
N TYR A 198 5.73 10.97 -0.83
CA TYR A 198 5.23 12.07 0.02
C TYR A 198 4.28 13.03 -0.70
N THR A 199 4.60 13.38 -1.95
CA THR A 199 3.68 14.17 -2.79
C THR A 199 2.36 13.45 -2.98
N GLY A 200 2.41 12.13 -3.19
CA GLY A 200 1.24 11.27 -3.34
C GLY A 200 0.25 11.43 -2.19
N ILE A 201 0.73 11.37 -0.94
CA ILE A 201 -0.11 11.53 0.26
C ILE A 201 -0.84 12.88 0.26
N ALA A 202 -0.13 13.97 -0.07
CA ALA A 202 -0.74 15.30 -0.13
C ALA A 202 -1.77 15.41 -1.26
N VAL A 203 -1.47 14.88 -2.45
CA VAL A 203 -2.38 14.90 -3.61
C VAL A 203 -3.65 14.10 -3.32
N LEU A 204 -3.55 12.92 -2.69
CA LEU A 204 -4.73 12.16 -2.22
C LEU A 204 -5.53 12.96 -1.20
N THR A 205 -4.88 13.62 -0.24
CA THR A 205 -5.57 14.41 0.78
C THR A 205 -6.36 15.55 0.14
N ILE A 206 -5.74 16.35 -0.74
CA ILE A 206 -6.43 17.41 -1.50
C ILE A 206 -7.59 16.81 -2.32
N GLY A 207 -7.31 15.75 -3.09
CA GLY A 207 -8.29 15.09 -3.96
C GLY A 207 -9.50 14.56 -3.19
N SER A 208 -9.32 14.05 -1.97
CA SER A 208 -10.40 13.57 -1.10
C SER A 208 -11.28 14.69 -0.55
N PHE A 209 -10.72 15.89 -0.33
CA PHE A 209 -11.50 17.04 0.14
C PHE A 209 -12.40 17.60 -0.95
N VAL A 210 -12.00 17.51 -2.22
CA VAL A 210 -12.76 18.07 -3.36
C VAL A 210 -14.21 17.59 -3.39
N PRO A 211 -14.51 16.28 -3.51
CA PRO A 211 -15.89 15.83 -3.58
C PRO A 211 -16.63 15.96 -2.25
N TYR A 212 -15.97 15.74 -1.11
CA TYR A 212 -16.63 15.87 0.18
C TYR A 212 -17.10 17.30 0.45
N LEU A 213 -16.24 18.31 0.21
CA LEU A 213 -16.60 19.72 0.40
C LEU A 213 -17.62 20.20 -0.61
N TYR A 214 -17.54 19.72 -1.87
CA TYR A 214 -18.51 20.04 -2.91
C TYR A 214 -19.94 19.66 -2.51
N TYR A 215 -20.17 18.42 -2.05
CA TYR A 215 -21.53 17.99 -1.66
C TYR A 215 -21.96 18.51 -0.28
N THR A 216 -21.01 18.72 0.63
CA THR A 216 -21.28 19.27 1.97
C THR A 216 -21.76 20.70 1.88
N PHE A 217 -21.04 21.55 1.14
CA PHE A 217 -21.32 22.97 0.98
C PHE A 217 -21.98 23.30 -0.37
N TYR A 218 -22.72 22.34 -0.94
CA TYR A 218 -23.35 22.47 -2.26
C TYR A 218 -24.19 23.76 -2.41
N CYS A 219 -24.86 24.18 -1.32
CA CYS A 219 -25.68 25.39 -1.28
C CYS A 219 -25.00 26.61 -0.64
N ASP A 220 -23.74 26.48 -0.22
CA ASP A 220 -22.95 27.57 0.35
C ASP A 220 -21.64 27.68 -0.44
N PHE A 221 -21.73 28.39 -1.56
CA PHE A 221 -20.61 28.56 -2.49
C PHE A 221 -19.40 29.23 -1.83
N ALA A 222 -19.62 30.19 -0.93
CA ALA A 222 -18.54 30.91 -0.27
C ALA A 222 -17.75 29.99 0.67
N ALA A 223 -18.43 29.19 1.50
CA ALA A 223 -17.79 28.21 2.36
C ALA A 223 -17.07 27.13 1.54
N MET A 224 -17.71 26.62 0.48
CA MET A 224 -17.12 25.62 -0.42
C MET A 224 -15.80 26.11 -1.00
N VAL A 225 -15.78 27.27 -1.66
CA VAL A 225 -14.58 27.83 -2.29
C VAL A 225 -13.53 28.19 -1.23
N GLY A 226 -13.93 28.73 -0.08
CA GLY A 226 -13.02 29.07 1.01
C GLY A 226 -12.25 27.86 1.52
N TYR A 227 -12.94 26.76 1.82
CA TYR A 227 -12.31 25.54 2.33
C TYR A 227 -11.52 24.79 1.25
N LEU A 228 -11.99 24.77 -0.01
CA LEU A 228 -11.21 24.21 -1.11
C LEU A 228 -9.91 24.99 -1.35
N SER A 229 -9.96 26.31 -1.29
CA SER A 229 -8.76 27.16 -1.41
C SER A 229 -7.79 26.89 -0.25
N LEU A 230 -8.31 26.77 0.97
CA LEU A 230 -7.50 26.47 2.15
C LEU A 230 -6.77 25.12 2.02
N ILE A 231 -7.48 24.03 1.67
CA ILE A 231 -6.83 22.71 1.55
C ILE A 231 -5.82 22.67 0.40
N CYS A 232 -6.08 23.36 -0.70
CA CYS A 232 -5.12 23.48 -1.81
C CYS A 232 -3.85 24.21 -1.35
N VAL A 233 -3.96 25.33 -0.64
CA VAL A 233 -2.80 26.07 -0.11
C VAL A 233 -2.01 25.23 0.88
N LEU A 234 -2.69 24.64 1.88
CA LEU A 234 -2.03 23.78 2.88
C LEU A 234 -1.37 22.56 2.22
N GLY A 235 -2.02 21.97 1.22
CA GLY A 235 -1.51 20.85 0.46
C GLY A 235 -0.26 21.22 -0.36
N VAL A 236 -0.29 22.34 -1.09
CA VAL A 236 0.88 22.84 -1.84
C VAL A 236 2.05 23.13 -0.90
N VAL A 237 1.81 23.78 0.24
CA VAL A 237 2.85 24.02 1.26
C VAL A 237 3.43 22.69 1.74
N THR A 238 2.58 21.69 2.02
CA THR A 238 3.02 20.35 2.45
C THR A 238 3.87 19.65 1.38
N ILE A 239 3.51 19.78 0.11
CA ILE A 239 4.29 19.24 -1.02
C ILE A 239 5.65 19.94 -1.09
N CYS A 240 5.68 21.28 -1.07
CA CYS A 240 6.92 22.06 -1.09
C CYS A 240 7.87 21.69 0.05
N VAL A 241 7.36 21.54 1.28
CA VAL A 241 8.14 21.09 2.43
C VAL A 241 8.64 19.66 2.23
N SER A 242 7.81 18.78 1.67
CA SER A 242 8.17 17.39 1.39
C SER A 242 9.27 17.23 0.32
N MET A 243 9.43 18.23 -0.55
CA MET A 243 10.50 18.26 -1.56
C MET A 243 11.87 18.66 -0.99
N LEU A 244 11.94 19.19 0.23
CA LEU A 244 13.20 19.58 0.88
C LEU A 244 14.03 18.36 1.26
N ASP A 245 15.33 18.36 0.93
CA ASP A 245 16.22 17.23 1.23
C ASP A 245 16.31 16.95 2.73
N ALA A 246 16.30 17.98 3.57
CA ALA A 246 16.33 17.84 5.03
C ALA A 246 15.16 16.99 5.56
N PHE A 247 13.97 17.16 4.97
CA PHE A 247 12.73 16.50 5.37
C PHE A 247 12.71 15.00 5.04
N SER A 248 13.55 14.58 4.09
CA SER A 248 13.70 13.16 3.71
C SER A 248 14.53 12.33 4.71
N THR A 249 15.20 12.97 5.68
CA THR A 249 16.05 12.26 6.65
C THR A 249 15.22 11.61 7.77
N PRO A 250 15.66 10.47 8.36
CA PRO A 250 14.91 9.77 9.40
C PRO A 250 14.57 10.63 10.63
N ARG A 251 15.41 11.64 10.94
CA ARG A 251 15.22 12.57 12.05
C ARG A 251 13.91 13.34 11.97
N PHE A 252 13.43 13.67 10.76
CA PHE A 252 12.20 14.44 10.55
C PHE A 252 10.96 13.54 10.36
N ARG A 253 11.06 12.23 10.59
CA ARG A 253 9.92 11.30 10.47
C ARG A 253 8.70 11.72 11.32
N PRO A 254 8.83 12.13 12.60
CA PRO A 254 7.69 12.58 13.38
C PRO A 254 7.08 13.88 12.87
N VAL A 255 7.93 14.82 12.41
CA VAL A 255 7.48 16.09 11.83
C VAL A 255 6.69 15.81 10.56
N ARG A 256 7.18 14.92 9.70
CA ARG A 256 6.49 14.50 8.47
C ARG A 256 5.14 13.85 8.74
N ALA A 257 5.08 12.89 9.67
CA ALA A 257 3.83 12.30 10.09
C ALA A 257 2.86 13.38 10.62
N GLY A 258 3.36 14.31 11.44
CA GLY A 258 2.59 15.45 11.95
C GLY A 258 2.06 16.38 10.86
N SER A 259 2.85 16.67 9.81
CA SER A 259 2.41 17.51 8.69
C SER A 259 1.25 16.89 7.92
N PHE A 260 1.33 15.59 7.59
CA PHE A 260 0.25 14.90 6.87
C PHE A 260 -0.98 14.68 7.74
N ILE A 261 -0.80 14.32 9.02
CA ILE A 261 -1.91 14.21 9.97
C ILE A 261 -2.58 15.57 10.14
N GLY A 262 -1.82 16.65 10.29
CA GLY A 262 -2.32 18.02 10.38
C GLY A 262 -3.11 18.45 9.14
N LEU A 263 -2.61 18.10 7.94
CA LEU A 263 -3.32 18.35 6.68
C LEU A 263 -4.65 17.60 6.61
N GLY A 264 -4.72 16.34 7.08
CA GLY A 264 -5.99 15.63 7.17
C GLY A 264 -6.93 16.21 8.24
N LEU A 265 -6.39 16.54 9.41
CA LEU A 265 -7.15 17.10 10.54
C LEU A 265 -7.64 18.53 10.30
N SER A 266 -7.11 19.26 9.31
CA SER A 266 -7.72 20.54 8.91
C SER A 266 -9.18 20.38 8.47
N GLY A 267 -9.60 19.16 8.09
CA GLY A 267 -10.99 18.80 7.80
C GLY A 267 -11.94 18.88 9.00
N VAL A 268 -11.44 18.92 10.24
CA VAL A 268 -12.27 19.13 11.44
C VAL A 268 -12.98 20.48 11.40
N ILE A 269 -12.33 21.51 10.84
CA ILE A 269 -12.91 22.86 10.74
C ILE A 269 -14.17 22.87 9.85
N PRO A 270 -14.13 22.47 8.56
CA PRO A 270 -15.33 22.41 7.73
C PRO A 270 -16.37 21.41 8.25
N ALA A 271 -15.95 20.27 8.82
CA ALA A 271 -16.89 19.32 9.41
C ALA A 271 -17.67 19.93 10.59
N THR A 272 -16.99 20.69 11.45
CA THR A 272 -17.62 21.40 12.57
C THR A 272 -18.55 22.49 12.07
N HIS A 273 -18.11 23.32 11.11
CA HIS A 273 -18.95 24.35 10.51
C HIS A 273 -20.24 23.74 9.95
N TYR A 274 -20.13 22.70 9.12
CA TYR A 274 -21.30 22.03 8.57
C TYR A 274 -22.22 21.47 9.67
N SER A 275 -21.65 20.82 10.69
CA SER A 275 -22.41 20.23 11.80
C SER A 275 -23.20 21.25 12.62
N VAL A 276 -22.65 22.46 12.78
CA VAL A 276 -23.33 23.56 13.47
C VAL A 276 -24.50 24.10 12.63
N VAL A 277 -24.32 24.20 11.31
CA VAL A 277 -25.34 24.75 10.40
C VAL A 277 -26.52 23.79 10.19
N VAL A 278 -26.25 22.51 9.93
CA VAL A 278 -27.33 21.53 9.61
C VAL A 278 -27.81 20.74 10.82
N GLY A 279 -27.11 20.83 11.95
CA GLY A 279 -27.36 20.04 13.14
C GLY A 279 -26.71 18.64 13.10
N TRP A 280 -26.35 18.13 14.28
CA TRP A 280 -25.56 16.90 14.44
C TRP A 280 -26.14 15.67 13.74
N LYS A 281 -27.45 15.43 13.89
CA LYS A 281 -28.10 14.24 13.28
C LYS A 281 -28.00 14.27 11.76
N SER A 282 -28.36 15.39 11.12
CA SER A 282 -28.23 15.52 9.67
C SER A 282 -26.77 15.51 9.22
N ALA A 283 -25.83 16.06 9.99
CA ALA A 283 -24.42 15.95 9.65
C ALA A 283 -23.93 14.49 9.62
N VAL A 284 -24.34 13.68 10.60
CA VAL A 284 -23.94 12.26 10.70
C VAL A 284 -24.60 11.39 9.64
N TYR A 285 -25.92 11.47 9.49
CA TYR A 285 -26.67 10.58 8.61
C TYR A 285 -26.70 11.07 7.16
N ASP A 286 -26.97 12.36 6.96
CA ASP A 286 -27.15 12.93 5.61
C ASP A 286 -25.82 13.45 5.03
N GLY A 287 -24.96 14.02 5.88
CA GLY A 287 -23.65 14.56 5.52
C GLY A 287 -22.50 13.56 5.55
N SER A 288 -22.80 12.27 5.75
CA SER A 288 -21.80 11.20 5.84
C SER A 288 -20.69 11.44 6.88
N LEU A 289 -20.91 12.28 7.91
CA LEU A 289 -19.87 12.60 8.90
C LEU A 289 -19.43 11.35 9.68
N GLY A 290 -20.32 10.36 9.89
CA GLY A 290 -19.96 9.09 10.51
C GLY A 290 -18.87 8.34 9.71
N TRP A 291 -18.99 8.32 8.38
CA TRP A 291 -18.00 7.70 7.49
C TRP A 291 -16.68 8.48 7.49
N LEU A 292 -16.75 9.82 7.55
CA LEU A 292 -15.56 10.65 7.71
C LEU A 292 -14.83 10.37 9.02
N ILE A 293 -15.55 10.16 10.13
CA ILE A 293 -14.95 9.79 11.43
C ILE A 293 -14.27 8.42 11.34
N ILE A 294 -14.92 7.41 10.73
CA ILE A 294 -14.31 6.08 10.55
C ILE A 294 -13.04 6.18 9.70
N MET A 295 -13.08 6.93 8.59
CA MET A 295 -11.89 7.19 7.77
C MET A 295 -10.78 7.86 8.59
N ALA A 296 -11.09 8.86 9.42
CA ALA A 296 -10.11 9.54 10.25
C ALA A 296 -9.47 8.60 11.28
N VAL A 297 -10.28 7.73 11.91
CA VAL A 297 -9.79 6.70 12.84
C VAL A 297 -8.82 5.75 12.13
N LEU A 298 -9.14 5.29 10.92
CA LEU A 298 -8.24 4.44 10.12
C LEU A 298 -6.93 5.16 9.80
N TYR A 299 -6.98 6.39 9.27
CA TYR A 299 -5.74 7.11 8.96
C TYR A 299 -4.86 7.36 10.18
N ILE A 300 -5.45 7.83 11.29
CA ILE A 300 -4.72 8.16 12.51
C ILE A 300 -4.13 6.89 13.13
N SER A 301 -4.91 5.82 13.27
CA SER A 301 -4.42 4.56 13.85
C SER A 301 -3.30 3.94 13.00
N GLY A 302 -3.45 3.90 11.67
CA GLY A 302 -2.40 3.44 10.77
C GLY A 302 -1.12 4.29 10.89
N ALA A 303 -1.25 5.62 10.91
CA ALA A 303 -0.11 6.53 11.05
C ALA A 303 0.59 6.38 12.42
N LEU A 304 -0.17 6.14 13.49
CA LEU A 304 0.37 5.87 14.82
C LEU A 304 1.13 4.54 14.86
N LEU A 305 0.58 3.46 14.27
CA LEU A 305 1.29 2.19 14.16
C LEU A 305 2.62 2.33 13.41
N TYR A 306 2.62 3.06 12.28
CA TYR A 306 3.83 3.38 11.52
C TYR A 306 4.85 4.19 12.33
N ALA A 307 4.41 5.27 13.00
CA ALA A 307 5.29 6.13 13.78
C ALA A 307 5.89 5.39 14.98
N LEU A 308 5.11 4.52 15.63
CA LEU A 308 5.52 3.71 16.77
C LEU A 308 6.20 2.40 16.36
N ARG A 309 6.28 2.06 15.07
CA ARG A 309 6.89 0.83 14.55
C ARG A 309 6.34 -0.44 15.23
N ILE A 310 5.03 -0.49 15.46
CA ILE A 310 4.34 -1.64 16.08
C ILE A 310 3.74 -2.50 14.95
N PRO A 311 3.93 -3.83 14.95
CA PRO A 311 4.43 -4.67 16.07
C PRO A 311 5.93 -4.95 16.09
N GLU A 312 6.70 -4.60 15.06
CA GLU A 312 8.10 -5.04 14.92
C GLU A 312 9.04 -4.49 16.01
N ARG A 313 8.68 -3.38 16.66
CA ARG A 313 9.36 -2.89 17.88
C ARG A 313 9.30 -3.90 19.02
N CYS A 314 8.17 -4.59 19.17
CA CYS A 314 7.95 -5.59 20.23
C CYS A 314 8.44 -6.98 19.79
N LEU A 315 8.37 -7.27 18.49
CA LEU A 315 8.66 -8.57 17.88
C LEU A 315 9.80 -8.47 16.86
N SER A 316 10.94 -7.94 17.29
CA SER A 316 12.06 -7.65 16.40
C SER A 316 12.61 -8.93 15.75
N GLY A 317 12.76 -8.93 14.43
CA GLY A 317 13.16 -10.11 13.64
C GLY A 317 12.03 -11.06 13.23
N TYR A 318 10.87 -11.02 13.91
CA TYR A 318 9.74 -11.90 13.62
C TYR A 318 8.82 -11.34 12.53
N CYS A 319 8.75 -10.01 12.43
CA CYS A 319 7.95 -9.30 11.44
C CYS A 319 8.81 -8.84 10.25
N ASP A 320 9.87 -9.57 9.90
CA ASP A 320 10.83 -9.13 8.88
C ASP A 320 10.22 -9.08 7.48
N ILE A 321 9.33 -10.00 7.14
CA ILE A 321 8.68 -10.05 5.82
C ILE A 321 7.20 -9.64 5.89
N TRP A 322 6.49 -10.01 6.95
CA TRP A 322 5.04 -9.84 7.06
C TRP A 322 4.65 -9.11 8.34
N PHE A 323 3.54 -8.37 8.27
CA PHE A 323 2.92 -7.64 9.38
C PHE A 323 3.81 -6.56 10.00
N GLN A 324 4.70 -5.97 9.19
CA GLN A 324 5.41 -4.76 9.57
C GLN A 324 4.42 -3.61 9.77
N SER A 325 4.73 -2.68 10.67
CA SER A 325 3.94 -1.45 10.87
C SER A 325 3.67 -0.68 9.57
N HIS A 326 4.66 -0.65 8.66
CA HIS A 326 4.54 0.03 7.37
C HIS A 326 3.56 -0.68 6.43
N GLN A 327 3.57 -2.02 6.41
CA GLN A 327 2.60 -2.82 5.65
C GLN A 327 1.18 -2.63 6.20
N ILE A 328 1.03 -2.63 7.52
CA ILE A 328 -0.26 -2.38 8.16
C ILE A 328 -0.75 -0.98 7.83
N PHE A 329 0.12 0.03 7.88
CA PHE A 329 -0.21 1.39 7.48
C PHE A 329 -0.70 1.46 6.03
N HIS A 330 -0.03 0.79 5.09
CA HIS A 330 -0.48 0.72 3.69
C HIS A 330 -1.90 0.15 3.57
N VAL A 331 -2.20 -0.94 4.28
CA VAL A 331 -3.55 -1.53 4.29
C VAL A 331 -4.58 -0.54 4.84
N PHE A 332 -4.24 0.21 5.90
CA PHE A 332 -5.12 1.21 6.49
C PHE A 332 -5.38 2.39 5.54
N VAL A 333 -4.38 2.80 4.74
CA VAL A 333 -4.55 3.84 3.71
C VAL A 333 -5.57 3.40 2.65
N VAL A 334 -5.46 2.16 2.14
CA VAL A 334 -6.40 1.62 1.15
C VAL A 334 -7.80 1.50 1.75
N ALA A 335 -7.92 0.95 2.97
CA ALA A 335 -9.20 0.82 3.66
C ALA A 335 -9.86 2.19 3.93
N ALA A 336 -9.08 3.18 4.40
CA ALA A 336 -9.57 4.53 4.62
C ALA A 336 -10.06 5.19 3.33
N ALA A 337 -9.34 5.01 2.22
CA ALA A 337 -9.75 5.53 0.92
C ALA A 337 -11.06 4.87 0.42
N LEU A 338 -11.27 3.57 0.67
CA LEU A 338 -12.53 2.89 0.34
C LEU A 338 -13.70 3.39 1.19
N VAL A 339 -13.48 3.58 2.49
CA VAL A 339 -14.46 4.17 3.40
C VAL A 339 -14.81 5.59 2.99
N HIS A 340 -13.81 6.38 2.61
CA HIS A 340 -14.01 7.74 2.11
C HIS A 340 -14.84 7.75 0.83
N TYR A 341 -14.48 6.92 -0.16
CA TYR A 341 -15.26 6.77 -1.40
C TYR A 341 -16.73 6.45 -1.10
N TYR A 342 -16.98 5.46 -0.23
CA TYR A 342 -18.33 5.10 0.17
C TYR A 342 -19.08 6.28 0.82
N GLY A 343 -18.44 6.99 1.77
CA GLY A 343 -19.03 8.16 2.41
C GLY A 343 -19.36 9.29 1.42
N VAL A 344 -18.49 9.53 0.45
CA VAL A 344 -18.70 10.51 -0.62
C VAL A 344 -19.85 10.09 -1.54
N SER A 345 -19.96 8.81 -1.90
CA SER A 345 -21.10 8.30 -2.68
C SER A 345 -22.42 8.51 -1.93
N MET A 346 -22.45 8.23 -0.62
CA MET A 346 -23.66 8.43 0.19
C MET A 346 -24.11 9.90 0.25
N ILE A 347 -23.18 10.85 0.46
CA ILE A 347 -23.55 12.28 0.50
C ILE A 347 -23.92 12.81 -0.90
N SER A 348 -23.29 12.28 -1.95
CA SER A 348 -23.65 12.57 -3.35
C SER A 348 -25.08 12.14 -3.63
N ASP A 349 -25.43 10.89 -3.35
CA ASP A 349 -26.78 10.35 -3.55
C ASP A 349 -27.82 11.13 -2.76
N PHE A 350 -27.53 11.42 -1.49
CA PHE A 350 -28.38 12.27 -0.67
C PHE A 350 -28.57 13.65 -1.29
N ARG A 351 -27.48 14.34 -1.69
CA ARG A 351 -27.55 15.69 -2.24
C ARG A 351 -28.36 15.74 -3.53
N LEU A 352 -28.09 14.82 -4.45
CA LEU A 352 -28.75 14.76 -5.75
C LEU A 352 -30.22 14.38 -5.63
N SER A 353 -30.60 13.61 -4.60
CA SER A 353 -32.02 13.33 -4.31
C SER A 353 -32.82 14.55 -3.87
N ARG A 354 -32.17 15.60 -3.35
CA ARG A 354 -32.84 16.84 -2.90
C ARG A 354 -33.03 17.89 -4.00
N GLY A 355 -32.27 17.78 -5.09
CA GLY A 355 -32.29 18.75 -6.19
C GLY A 355 -31.62 20.09 -5.84
N ASP A 356 -31.93 21.11 -6.64
CA ASP A 356 -31.28 22.41 -6.58
C ASP A 356 -31.49 23.14 -5.25
N CYS A 357 -30.49 23.96 -4.91
CA CYS A 357 -30.57 24.83 -3.74
C CYS A 357 -31.70 25.84 -3.89
N LYS A 358 -32.46 26.03 -2.80
CA LYS A 358 -33.48 27.08 -2.78
C LYS A 358 -32.80 28.44 -2.98
N PRO A 359 -33.36 29.33 -3.83
CA PRO A 359 -32.82 30.67 -3.96
C PRO A 359 -32.84 31.35 -2.58
N ALA A 360 -31.81 32.14 -2.29
CA ALA A 360 -31.84 33.00 -1.12
C ALA A 360 -33.14 33.82 -1.19
N LEU A 361 -33.96 33.76 -0.14
CA LEU A 361 -35.16 34.58 -0.05
C LEU A 361 -34.74 36.04 -0.31
N PRO A 362 -35.37 36.75 -1.26
CA PRO A 362 -35.06 38.16 -1.45
C PRO A 362 -35.26 38.86 -0.10
N LEU A 363 -34.28 39.69 0.29
CA LEU A 363 -34.41 40.54 1.47
C LEU A 363 -35.71 41.34 1.33
N ASN A 364 -36.72 40.98 2.13
CA ASN A 364 -38.00 41.64 2.12
C ASN A 364 -37.84 42.96 2.89
N PHE A 365 -37.45 44.02 2.18
CA PHE A 365 -37.25 45.35 2.77
C PHE A 365 -38.56 46.00 3.27
N THR A 366 -39.71 45.34 3.09
CA THR A 366 -41.03 45.81 3.54
C THR A 366 -41.29 45.60 5.04
N ASP A 367 -40.55 44.74 5.72
CA ASP A 367 -40.73 44.50 7.17
C ASP A 367 -39.94 45.47 8.07
N VAL A 368 -39.13 46.38 7.49
CA VAL A 368 -38.36 47.40 8.25
C VAL A 368 -39.10 48.76 8.30
N ALA A 369 -40.20 48.92 7.56
CA ALA A 369 -40.90 50.20 7.44
C ALA A 369 -42.08 50.43 8.42
N PHE A 370 -42.38 49.49 9.32
CA PHE A 370 -43.48 49.62 10.27
C PHE A 370 -43.06 49.36 11.73
N ASN A 371 -42.03 50.07 12.20
CA ASN A 371 -41.74 50.22 13.63
C ASN A 371 -40.94 51.51 13.90
N THR A 372 -41.48 52.65 13.44
CA THR A 372 -41.09 53.99 13.93
C THR A 372 -42.30 54.69 14.48
#